data_AF-A0A7C0U8C2-F1
#
_entry.id   AF-A0A7C0U8C2-F1
#
_cell.length_a   1.000
_cell.length_b   1.000
_cell.length_c   1.000
_cell.angle_alpha   90.00
_cell.angle_beta   90.00
_cell.angle_gamma   90.00
#
_symmetry.space_group_name_H-M   'P 1'
#
loop_
_entity.id
_entity.type
_entity.pdbx_description
1 polymer ?
#
loop_
_entity_poly.entity_id
_entity_poly.type
_entity_poly.pdbx_seq_one_letter_code
_entity_poly.pdbx_strand_id
1 'polypeptide(L)'
;MVVRVKTGIPGFDDLIAGGFLPGSAVMISGPTGSGKSIFGLQFLYYGAYSLGEPGIFVTLESRPNEVRAAAQSFNWDVSTLEKKGLFIL
;
A
#
# COMPACT_ATOMS: atom_id res chain seq x y z
N MET A 1 8.38 6.24 23.62
CA MET A 1 8.19 5.17 22.62
C MET A 1 7.82 5.83 21.30
N VAL A 2 8.43 5.42 20.18
CA VAL A 2 8.14 5.99 18.86
C VAL A 2 6.86 5.35 18.33
N VAL A 3 5.89 6.16 17.92
CA VAL A 3 4.65 5.68 17.27
C VAL A 3 5.02 5.07 15.91
N ARG A 4 4.59 3.83 15.66
CA ARG A 4 4.87 3.10 14.41
C ARG A 4 3.82 3.39 13.35
N VAL A 5 4.20 3.33 12.08
CA VAL A 5 3.29 3.40 10.93
C VAL A 5 2.79 2.00 10.63
N LYS A 6 1.49 1.75 10.84
CA LYS A 6 0.87 0.44 10.58
C LYS A 6 0.86 0.15 9.08
N THR A 7 1.12 -1.10 8.72
CA THR A 7 1.08 -1.52 7.32
C THR A 7 -0.34 -1.82 6.84
N GLY A 8 -1.25 -2.16 7.76
CA GLY A 8 -2.59 -2.64 7.42
C GLY A 8 -2.60 -4.05 6.81
N ILE A 9 -1.48 -4.76 6.88
CA ILE A 9 -1.34 -6.12 6.38
C ILE A 9 -1.54 -7.09 7.55
N PRO A 10 -2.61 -7.93 7.53
CA PRO A 10 -2.93 -8.83 8.63
C PRO A 10 -1.73 -9.69 9.04
N GLY A 11 -1.40 -9.66 10.34
CA GLY A 11 -0.31 -10.41 10.94
C GLY A 11 1.10 -9.85 10.68
N PHE A 12 1.31 -8.97 9.69
CA PHE A 12 2.64 -8.46 9.39
C PHE A 12 3.11 -7.42 10.43
N ASP A 13 2.23 -6.52 10.85
CA ASP A 13 2.59 -5.49 11.86
C ASP A 13 3.12 -6.12 13.15
N ASP A 14 2.53 -7.23 13.60
CA ASP A 14 2.96 -7.96 14.80
C ASP A 14 4.36 -8.57 14.64
N LEU A 15 4.73 -8.99 13.42
CA LEU A 15 6.07 -9.51 13.11
C LEU A 15 7.14 -8.42 13.14
N ILE A 16 6.78 -7.15 12.92
CA ILE A 16 7.73 -6.03 12.81
C ILE A 16 7.57 -4.99 13.94
N ALA A 17 7.18 -5.45 15.13
CA ALA A 17 7.05 -4.63 16.33
C ALA A 17 6.05 -3.46 16.17
N GLY A 18 4.92 -3.72 15.50
CA GLY A 18 3.79 -2.82 15.35
C GLY A 18 3.82 -1.91 14.13
N GLY A 19 4.77 -2.11 13.21
CA GLY A 19 4.84 -1.40 11.93
C GLY A 19 6.19 -0.73 11.64
N PHE A 20 6.23 0.08 10.58
CA PHE A 20 7.43 0.77 10.15
C PHE A 20 7.80 1.94 11.05
N LEU A 21 9.06 2.35 11.00
CA LEU A 21 9.52 3.59 11.64
C LEU A 21 9.05 4.80 10.81
N PRO A 22 8.46 5.83 11.42
CA PRO A 22 8.12 7.06 10.70
C PRO A 22 9.35 7.68 10.03
N GLY A 23 9.18 8.17 8.79
CA GLY A 23 10.26 8.80 8.03
C GLY A 23 11.36 7.86 7.53
N SER A 24 11.16 6.54 7.64
CA SER A 24 12.10 5.55 7.11
C SER A 24 11.82 5.21 5.65
N ALA A 25 12.86 4.78 4.93
CA ALA A 25 12.73 4.12 3.64
C ALA A 25 12.69 2.60 3.84
N VAL A 26 11.72 1.93 3.22
CA VAL A 26 11.52 0.48 3.33
C VAL A 26 11.73 -0.17 1.97
N MET A 27 12.56 -1.23 1.92
CA MET A 27 12.78 -2.04 0.73
C MET A 27 12.11 -3.40 0.89
N ILE A 28 11.29 -3.78 -0.07
CA ILE A 28 10.66 -5.12 -0.13
C ILE A 28 11.34 -5.90 -1.25
N SER A 29 11.95 -7.03 -0.90
CA SER A 29 12.68 -7.88 -1.84
C SER A 29 12.09 -9.29 -1.88
N GLY A 30 12.14 -9.93 -3.04
CA GLY A 30 11.62 -11.27 -3.25
C GLY A 30 11.48 -11.62 -4.74
N PRO A 31 11.32 -12.92 -5.06
CA PRO A 31 11.19 -13.39 -6.45
C PRO A 31 9.94 -12.84 -7.14
N THR A 32 9.89 -12.90 -8.46
CA THR A 32 8.69 -12.53 -9.24
C THR A 32 7.48 -13.32 -8.74
N GLY A 33 6.32 -12.65 -8.64
CA GLY A 33 5.09 -13.26 -8.12
C GLY A 33 4.99 -13.35 -6.60
N SER A 34 6.03 -12.96 -5.83
CA SER A 34 5.99 -13.02 -4.35
C SER A 34 5.09 -11.96 -3.68
N GLY A 35 4.31 -11.19 -4.44
CA GLY A 35 3.37 -10.20 -3.90
C GLY A 35 3.94 -8.83 -3.54
N LYS A 36 5.16 -8.46 -3.96
CA LYS A 36 5.79 -7.16 -3.62
C LYS A 36 4.92 -5.95 -4.00
N SER A 37 4.41 -5.92 -5.23
CA SER A 37 3.56 -4.82 -5.71
C SER A 37 2.23 -4.79 -4.98
N ILE A 38 1.66 -5.95 -4.66
CA ILE A 38 0.43 -6.06 -3.88
C ILE A 38 0.66 -5.58 -2.43
N PHE A 39 1.80 -5.88 -1.83
CA PHE A 39 2.18 -5.37 -0.51
C PHE A 39 2.17 -3.83 -0.52
N GLY A 40 2.87 -3.21 -1.48
CA GLY A 40 2.93 -1.75 -1.58
C GLY A 40 1.55 -1.13 -1.85
N LEU A 41 0.76 -1.77 -2.71
CA LEU A 41 -0.60 -1.33 -3.04
C LEU A 41 -1.53 -1.41 -1.83
N GLN A 42 -1.49 -2.51 -1.06
CA GLN A 42 -2.27 -2.68 0.16
C GLN A 42 -1.91 -1.63 1.21
N PHE A 43 -0.62 -1.38 1.39
CA PHE A 43 -0.12 -0.38 2.33
C PHE A 43 -0.70 1.02 2.03
N LEU A 44 -0.60 1.45 0.77
CA LEU A 44 -1.14 2.74 0.34
C LEU A 44 -2.67 2.77 0.43
N TYR A 45 -3.34 1.69 0.02
CA TYR A 45 -4.79 1.58 0.13
C TYR A 45 -5.25 1.68 1.58
N TYR A 46 -4.59 0.99 2.51
CA TYR A 46 -4.90 1.05 3.94
C TYR A 46 -4.77 2.46 4.49
N GLY A 47 -3.65 3.14 4.21
CA GLY A 47 -3.43 4.54 4.62
C GLY A 47 -4.54 5.46 4.09
N ALA A 48 -4.83 5.38 2.79
CA ALA A 48 -5.83 6.23 2.16
C ALA A 48 -7.27 5.92 2.63
N TYR A 49 -7.65 4.64 2.72
CA TYR A 49 -9.01 4.22 3.06
C TYR A 49 -9.31 4.32 4.55
N SER A 50 -8.39 3.85 5.40
CA SER A 50 -8.64 3.69 6.84
C SER A 50 -8.19 4.89 7.65
N LEU A 51 -7.14 5.59 7.19
CA LEU A 51 -6.52 6.69 7.94
C LEU A 51 -6.69 8.05 7.27
N GLY A 52 -7.15 8.09 6.00
CA GLY A 52 -7.24 9.32 5.22
C GLY A 52 -5.87 9.89 4.82
N GLU A 53 -4.83 9.06 4.81
CA GLU A 53 -3.47 9.45 4.47
C GLU A 53 -3.25 9.35 2.94
N PRO A 54 -2.93 10.46 2.24
CA PRO A 54 -2.76 10.43 0.80
C PRO A 54 -1.48 9.68 0.39
N GLY A 55 -1.55 8.93 -0.72
CA GLY A 55 -0.46 8.11 -1.22
C GLY A 55 -0.29 8.14 -2.74
N ILE A 56 0.94 7.92 -3.22
CA ILE A 56 1.26 7.81 -4.64
C ILE A 56 1.86 6.44 -4.91
N PHE A 57 1.32 5.71 -5.89
CA PHE A 57 1.84 4.44 -6.36
C PHE A 57 2.57 4.65 -7.69
N VAL A 58 3.90 4.66 -7.67
CA VAL A 58 4.72 4.82 -8.87
C VAL A 58 5.18 3.46 -9.38
N THR A 59 4.97 3.18 -10.66
CA THR A 59 5.39 1.92 -11.30
C THR A 59 5.98 2.15 -12.69
N LEU A 60 6.91 1.28 -13.09
CA LEU A 60 7.52 1.24 -14.42
C LEU A 60 7.10 0.00 -15.23
N GLU A 61 6.48 -0.98 -14.57
CA GLU A 61 6.18 -2.29 -15.17
C GLU A 61 4.71 -2.46 -15.56
N SER A 62 3.81 -1.65 -14.98
CA SER A 62 2.36 -1.84 -15.12
C SER A 62 1.67 -0.56 -15.53
N ARG A 63 0.61 -0.69 -16.33
CA ARG A 63 -0.23 0.46 -16.69
C ARG A 63 -1.23 0.77 -15.57
N PRO A 64 -1.71 2.02 -15.43
CA PRO A 64 -2.65 2.38 -14.37
C PRO A 64 -3.91 1.51 -14.31
N ASN A 65 -4.45 1.10 -15.46
CA ASN A 65 -5.61 0.20 -15.52
C ASN A 65 -5.32 -1.22 -14.99
N GLU A 66 -4.10 -1.72 -15.16
CA GLU A 66 -3.68 -3.02 -14.62
C GLU A 66 -3.54 -2.95 -13.10
N VAL A 67 -3.00 -1.84 -12.57
CA VAL A 67 -2.91 -1.64 -11.12
C VAL A 67 -4.31 -1.51 -10.50
N ARG A 68 -5.24 -0.77 -11.14
CA ARG A 68 -6.64 -0.71 -10.69
C ARG A 68 -7.31 -2.08 -10.71
N ALA A 69 -7.10 -2.88 -11.75
CA ALA A 69 -7.64 -4.24 -11.82
C ALA A 69 -7.07 -5.14 -10.73
N ALA A 70 -5.76 -5.04 -10.44
CA ALA A 70 -5.12 -5.75 -9.35
C ALA A 70 -5.65 -5.32 -7.98
N ALA A 71 -5.92 -4.03 -7.75
CA ALA A 71 -6.56 -3.56 -6.52
C ALA A 71 -7.99 -4.14 -6.38
N GLN A 72 -8.75 -4.09 -7.48
CA GLN A 72 -10.14 -4.52 -7.51
C GLN A 72 -10.31 -6.01 -7.21
N SER A 73 -9.34 -6.87 -7.56
CA SER A 73 -9.39 -8.30 -7.25
C SER A 73 -9.32 -8.59 -5.73
N PHE A 74 -8.84 -7.64 -4.93
CA PHE A 74 -8.88 -7.66 -3.46
C PHE A 74 -9.99 -6.79 -2.86
N ASN A 75 -10.96 -6.35 -3.68
CA ASN A 75 -12.03 -5.42 -3.31
C ASN A 75 -11.52 -4.05 -2.84
N TRP A 76 -10.32 -3.63 -3.27
CA TRP A 76 -9.78 -2.31 -2.96
C TRP A 76 -10.19 -1.30 -4.03
N ASP A 77 -11.23 -0.52 -3.74
CA ASP A 77 -11.70 0.55 -4.63
C ASP A 77 -10.78 1.78 -4.57
N VAL A 78 -9.67 1.70 -5.29
CA VAL A 78 -8.72 2.82 -5.46
C VAL A 78 -9.32 3.95 -6.30
N SER A 79 -10.29 3.67 -7.17
CA SER A 79 -10.89 4.68 -8.05
C SER A 79 -11.66 5.74 -7.26
N THR A 80 -12.35 5.31 -6.20
CA THR A 80 -13.01 6.23 -5.28
C THR A 80 -12.00 7.07 -4.49
N LEU A 81 -10.84 6.52 -4.15
CA LEU A 81 -9.78 7.24 -3.44
C LEU A 81 -9.07 8.25 -4.34
N GLU A 82 -8.87 7.93 -5.62
CA GLU A 82 -8.37 8.87 -6.63
C GLU A 82 -9.28 10.09 -6.76
N LYS A 83 -10.61 9.88 -6.85
CA LYS A 83 -11.58 10.99 -6.91
C LYS A 83 -11.57 11.87 -5.66
N LYS A 84 -11.18 11.33 -4.51
CA LYS A 84 -11.02 12.06 -3.25
C LYS A 84 -9.66 12.74 -3.10
N GLY A 85 -8.74 12.55 -4.05
CA GLY A 85 -7.37 13.07 -3.98
C GLY A 85 -6.49 12.36 -2.94
N LEU A 86 -6.89 11.17 -2.48
CA LEU A 86 -6.16 10.38 -1.48
C LEU A 86 -5.26 9.31 -2.12
N PHE A 87 -5.39 9.07 -3.41
CA PHE A 87 -4.59 8.08 -4.12
C PHE A 87 -4.22 8.62 -5.50
N ILE A 88 -2.96 8.42 -5.91
CA ILE A 88 -2.48 8.75 -7.24
C ILE A 88 -1.76 7.53 -7.80
N LEU A 89 -2.07 7.19 -9.05
CA LEU A 89 -1.40 6.18 -9.87
C LEU A 89 -0.55 6.82 -10.95
#